data_AF-A0A6B3BYT7-F1
#
_entry.id   AF-A0A6B3BYT7-F1
#
_cell.length_a   1.000
_cell.length_b   1.000
_cell.length_c   1.000
_cell.angle_alpha   90.00
_cell.angle_beta   90.00
_cell.angle_gamma   90.00
#
_symmetry.space_group_name_H-M   'P 1'
#
loop_
_entity.id
_entity.type
_entity.pdbx_description
1 polymer ?
#
loop_
_entity_poly.entity_id
_entity_poly.type
_entity_poly.pdbx_seq_one_letter_code
_entity_poly.pdbx_strand_id
1 'polypeptide(L)'
;DLVPTLVADLADATVAALRGHTGSDGGAGGAPTTLEATVSRAIAAAGLGLRDNGVVPAPPYARQDRVRGDASALLGIGAQRVRDVLNTGSEQGRPLLLCPPAQLSLLSRDPAEARSIAFAPQAVRPVMEVRAGGLGPDAVPAAMVWTASGRFAGTLRLVPLRAGVVENVRVRTWADDGPLPGPDRGTTGTVPDPGEEWAQR
;
A
#
# COMPACT_ATOMS: atom_id res chain seq x y z
N ASP A 1 -8.85 -8.08 20.57
CA ASP A 1 -8.98 -6.73 21.15
C ASP A 1 -9.40 -5.64 20.16
N LEU A 2 -9.22 -5.84 18.85
CA LEU A 2 -9.55 -4.83 17.83
C LEU A 2 -10.95 -4.23 17.94
N VAL A 3 -12.00 -5.06 17.86
CA VAL A 3 -13.39 -4.59 17.81
C VAL A 3 -13.76 -3.80 19.07
N PRO A 4 -13.48 -4.29 20.30
CA PRO A 4 -13.65 -3.49 21.51
C PRO A 4 -12.94 -2.14 21.47
N THR A 5 -11.69 -2.07 20.99
CA THR A 5 -10.95 -0.80 20.88
C THR A 5 -11.60 0.17 19.91
N LEU A 6 -12.04 -0.30 18.74
CA LEU A 6 -12.69 0.55 17.73
C LEU A 6 -14.05 1.08 18.22
N VAL A 7 -14.84 0.25 18.90
CA VAL A 7 -16.11 0.68 19.50
C VAL A 7 -15.86 1.76 20.56
N ALA A 8 -14.84 1.56 21.40
CA ALA A 8 -14.48 2.50 22.45
C ALA A 8 -13.94 3.83 21.88
N ASP A 9 -13.15 3.80 20.81
CA ASP A 9 -12.68 5.00 20.10
C ASP A 9 -13.83 5.76 19.45
N LEU A 10 -14.79 5.06 18.83
CA LEU A 10 -15.97 5.68 18.23
C LEU A 10 -16.89 6.32 19.29
N ALA A 11 -17.05 5.66 20.44
CA ALA A 11 -17.78 6.22 21.57
C ALA A 11 -17.13 7.53 22.06
N ASP A 12 -15.81 7.53 22.20
CA ASP A 12 -15.06 8.73 22.61
C ASP A 12 -15.16 9.86 21.57
N ALA A 13 -15.06 9.54 20.27
CA ALA A 13 -15.25 10.51 19.20
C ALA A 13 -16.63 11.17 19.26
N THR A 14 -17.67 10.34 19.48
CA THR A 14 -19.05 10.81 19.59
C THR A 14 -19.21 11.70 20.82
N VAL A 15 -18.73 11.27 21.99
CA VAL A 15 -18.80 12.07 23.22
C VAL A 15 -18.04 13.40 23.07
N ALA A 16 -16.85 13.40 22.46
CA ALA A 16 -16.09 14.61 22.21
C ALA A 16 -16.84 15.59 21.30
N ALA A 17 -17.47 15.09 20.24
CA ALA A 17 -18.28 15.90 19.33
C ALA A 17 -19.51 16.49 20.02
N LEU A 18 -20.20 15.72 20.86
CA LEU A 18 -21.35 16.18 21.64
C LEU A 18 -21.00 17.27 22.63
N ARG A 19 -19.86 17.14 23.35
CA ARG A 19 -19.38 18.19 24.26
C ARG A 19 -19.10 19.50 23.50
N GLY A 20 -18.51 19.40 22.31
CA GLY A 20 -18.26 20.56 21.45
C GLY A 20 -19.54 21.23 20.98
N HIS A 21 -20.57 20.45 20.65
CA HIS A 21 -21.89 20.96 20.27
C HIS A 21 -22.58 21.71 21.41
N THR A 22 -22.63 21.15 22.62
CA THR A 22 -23.24 21.80 23.80
C THR A 22 -22.44 23.01 24.30
N GLY A 23 -21.15 23.10 23.96
CA GLY A 23 -20.31 24.26 24.27
C GLY A 23 -20.43 25.41 23.27
N SER A 24 -21.11 25.21 22.14
CA SER A 24 -21.22 26.18 21.04
C SER A 24 -22.48 27.06 21.08
N ASP A 25 -23.35 26.86 22.08
CA ASP A 25 -24.63 27.58 22.24
C ASP A 25 -24.49 29.08 22.59
N GLY A 26 -23.29 29.67 22.43
CA GLY A 26 -22.97 31.07 22.77
C GLY A 26 -22.39 31.93 21.63
N GLY A 27 -22.30 31.45 20.38
CA GLY A 27 -21.65 32.18 19.28
C GLY A 27 -22.60 32.59 18.15
N ALA A 28 -22.78 33.90 17.94
CA ALA A 28 -23.63 34.47 16.90
C ALA A 28 -23.20 34.09 15.46
N GLY A 29 -24.15 33.58 14.66
CA GLY A 29 -24.12 33.68 13.19
C GLY A 29 -24.11 32.37 12.37
N GLY A 30 -23.96 31.19 12.99
CA GLY A 30 -23.97 29.90 12.26
C GLY A 30 -25.34 29.20 12.32
N ALA A 31 -25.76 28.57 11.21
CA ALA A 31 -26.94 27.70 11.22
C ALA A 31 -26.78 26.58 12.28
N PRO A 32 -27.81 26.27 13.08
CA PRO A 32 -27.71 25.27 14.13
C PRO A 32 -27.36 23.91 13.53
N THR A 33 -26.19 23.38 13.87
CA THR A 33 -25.82 22.01 13.50
C THR A 33 -26.70 21.05 14.29
N THR A 34 -27.42 20.16 13.61
CA THR A 34 -28.23 19.15 14.31
C THR A 34 -27.33 18.16 15.06
N LEU A 35 -27.90 17.53 16.09
CA LEU A 35 -27.27 16.41 16.79
C LEU A 35 -26.85 15.31 15.82
N GLU A 36 -27.71 14.97 14.86
CA GLU A 36 -27.43 14.00 13.81
C GLU A 36 -26.21 14.39 12.97
N ALA A 37 -26.16 15.62 12.46
CA ALA A 37 -25.02 16.10 11.68
C ALA A 37 -23.71 16.07 12.47
N THR A 38 -23.78 16.31 13.78
CA THR A 38 -22.62 16.23 14.69
C THR A 38 -22.12 14.79 14.82
N VAL A 39 -23.02 13.83 15.03
CA VAL A 39 -22.68 12.39 15.11
C VAL A 39 -22.15 11.87 13.78
N SER A 40 -22.78 12.19 12.65
CA SER A 40 -22.32 11.80 11.32
C SER A 40 -20.91 12.32 11.03
N ARG A 41 -20.61 13.56 11.43
CA ARG A 41 -19.27 14.14 11.30
C ARG A 41 -18.25 13.41 12.17
N ALA A 42 -18.60 13.03 13.39
CA ALA A 42 -17.72 12.28 14.29
C ALA A 42 -17.37 10.90 13.70
N ILE A 43 -18.36 10.19 13.14
CA ILE A 43 -18.16 8.91 12.45
C ILE A 43 -17.25 9.09 11.23
N ALA A 44 -17.49 10.12 10.41
CA ALA A 44 -16.68 10.41 9.22
C ALA A 44 -15.22 10.74 9.60
N ALA A 45 -15.01 11.55 10.63
CA ALA A 45 -13.67 11.88 11.14
C ALA A 45 -12.95 10.65 11.70
N ALA A 46 -13.65 9.78 12.44
CA ALA A 46 -13.10 8.52 12.92
C ALA A 46 -12.72 7.60 11.74
N GLY A 47 -13.57 7.51 10.71
CA GLY A 47 -13.29 6.75 9.50
C GLY A 47 -12.06 7.26 8.74
N LEU A 48 -11.90 8.58 8.61
CA LEU A 48 -10.71 9.20 8.01
C LEU A 48 -9.46 8.92 8.85
N GLY A 49 -9.54 9.10 10.16
CA GLY A 49 -8.42 8.82 11.07
C GLY A 49 -7.93 7.37 10.96
N LEU A 50 -8.86 6.41 10.85
CA LEU A 50 -8.54 4.99 10.62
C LEU A 50 -7.88 4.73 9.27
N ARG A 51 -8.31 5.44 8.21
CA ARG A 51 -7.72 5.32 6.87
C ARG A 51 -6.28 5.84 6.83
N ASP A 52 -6.04 6.98 7.46
CA ASP A 52 -4.74 7.66 7.37
C ASP A 52 -3.71 7.07 8.34
N ASN A 53 -4.14 6.73 9.55
CA ASN A 53 -3.24 6.37 10.66
C ASN A 53 -3.34 4.90 11.08
N GLY A 54 -4.34 4.16 10.60
CA GLY A 54 -4.62 2.80 11.04
C GLY A 54 -5.17 2.75 12.47
N VAL A 55 -5.04 1.58 13.10
CA VAL A 55 -5.64 1.30 14.42
C VAL A 55 -4.64 1.32 15.58
N VAL A 56 -3.35 1.32 15.27
CA VAL A 56 -2.29 1.21 16.29
C VAL A 56 -2.12 2.52 17.06
N PRO A 57 -1.92 3.69 16.42
CA PRO A 57 -1.89 4.94 17.16
C PRO A 57 -3.25 5.26 17.78
N ALA A 58 -3.26 5.80 19.00
CA ALA A 58 -4.48 6.30 19.61
C ALA A 58 -4.97 7.55 18.85
N PRO A 59 -6.27 7.64 18.51
CA PRO A 59 -6.80 8.84 17.89
C PRO A 59 -6.82 10.01 18.88
N PRO A 60 -6.82 11.28 18.40
CA PRO A 60 -6.70 12.46 19.26
C PRO A 60 -7.86 12.66 20.24
N TYR A 61 -8.98 12.00 20.01
CA TYR A 61 -10.17 12.03 20.87
C TYR A 61 -10.23 10.86 21.87
N ALA A 62 -9.34 9.87 21.78
CA ALA A 62 -9.32 8.76 22.72
C ALA A 62 -8.96 9.24 24.13
N ARG A 63 -9.64 8.71 25.15
CA ARG A 63 -9.33 9.03 26.54
C ARG A 63 -7.95 8.49 26.94
N GLN A 64 -7.18 9.30 27.65
CA GLN A 64 -5.79 9.03 28.03
C GLN A 64 -5.63 7.93 29.09
N ASP A 65 -6.70 7.63 29.84
CA ASP A 65 -6.72 6.62 30.90
C ASP A 65 -6.89 5.19 30.37
N ARG A 66 -7.18 5.02 29.07
CA ARG A 66 -7.37 3.69 28.48
C ARG A 66 -6.05 3.07 28.06
N VAL A 67 -5.84 1.82 28.48
CA VAL A 67 -4.76 0.98 27.95
C VAL A 67 -5.15 0.51 26.55
N ARG A 68 -4.37 0.91 25.55
CA ARG A 68 -4.52 0.44 24.16
C ARG A 68 -3.58 -0.75 23.92
N GLY A 69 -4.10 -1.79 23.28
CA GLY A 69 -3.28 -2.92 22.84
C GLY A 69 -2.24 -2.49 21.80
N ASP A 70 -1.13 -3.21 21.72
CA ASP A 70 -0.12 -3.00 20.68
C ASP A 70 -0.59 -3.56 19.31
N ALA A 71 0.25 -3.44 18.28
CA ALA A 71 -0.07 -3.97 16.95
C ALA A 71 -0.34 -5.49 16.96
N SER A 72 0.24 -6.24 17.90
CA SER A 72 0.01 -7.68 18.02
C SER A 72 -1.39 -7.95 18.56
N ALA A 73 -1.78 -7.26 19.64
CA ALA A 73 -3.11 -7.39 20.24
C ALA A 73 -4.24 -6.88 19.33
N LEU A 74 -3.98 -5.81 18.57
CA LEU A 74 -4.98 -5.17 17.71
C LEU A 74 -5.08 -5.80 16.31
N LEU A 75 -3.96 -6.17 15.69
CA LEU A 75 -3.96 -6.63 14.29
C LEU A 75 -3.56 -8.10 14.14
N GLY A 76 -3.14 -8.75 15.23
CA GLY A 76 -2.48 -10.06 15.16
C GLY A 76 -1.09 -9.98 14.51
N ILE A 77 -0.53 -8.78 14.38
CA ILE A 77 0.77 -8.55 13.73
C ILE A 77 1.79 -8.22 14.81
N GLY A 78 2.63 -9.20 15.14
CA GLY A 78 3.75 -8.98 16.04
C GLY A 78 4.80 -8.08 15.38
N ALA A 79 4.90 -6.82 15.83
CA ALA A 79 5.87 -5.85 15.33
C ALA A 79 7.31 -6.40 15.34
N GLN A 80 7.68 -7.13 16.40
CA GLN A 80 8.99 -7.79 16.46
C GLN A 80 9.15 -8.88 15.41
N ARG A 81 8.13 -9.71 15.18
CA ARG A 81 8.15 -10.73 14.12
C ARG A 81 8.28 -10.10 12.73
N VAL A 82 7.67 -8.93 12.50
CA VAL A 82 7.85 -8.17 11.26
C VAL A 82 9.31 -7.72 11.13
N ARG A 83 9.92 -7.16 12.19
CA ARG A 83 11.34 -6.81 12.19
C ARG A 83 12.22 -8.02 11.94
N ASP A 84 11.95 -9.15 12.59
CA ASP A 84 12.72 -10.38 12.43
C ASP A 84 12.68 -10.84 10.96
N VAL A 85 11.50 -10.87 10.33
CA VAL A 85 11.33 -11.25 8.91
C VAL A 85 12.04 -10.28 7.95
N LEU A 86 12.11 -9.00 8.30
CA LEU A 86 12.80 -7.99 7.48
C LEU A 86 14.32 -8.02 7.66
N ASN A 87 14.80 -8.32 8.87
CA ASN A 87 16.22 -8.40 9.20
C ASN A 87 16.85 -9.74 8.77
N THR A 88 16.06 -10.81 8.78
CA THR A 88 16.47 -12.13 8.29
C THR A 88 16.27 -12.19 6.79
N GLY A 89 17.02 -11.37 6.06
CA GLY A 89 16.97 -11.35 4.60
C GLY A 89 17.12 -12.76 4.05
N SER A 90 16.05 -13.32 3.48
CA SER A 90 15.96 -14.48 2.57
C SER A 90 16.63 -15.83 2.94
N GLU A 91 17.57 -15.89 3.88
CA GLU A 91 18.54 -16.99 4.00
C GLU A 91 18.07 -18.13 4.92
N GLN A 92 17.04 -17.92 5.73
CA GLN A 92 16.75 -18.82 6.85
C GLN A 92 15.43 -19.60 6.72
N GLY A 93 14.60 -19.25 5.73
CA GLY A 93 13.30 -19.90 5.50
C GLY A 93 13.14 -20.37 4.05
N ARG A 94 12.58 -21.57 3.85
CA ARG A 94 12.19 -22.04 2.52
C ARG A 94 11.16 -21.06 1.93
N PRO A 95 11.44 -20.38 0.80
CA PRO A 95 10.50 -19.44 0.24
C PRO A 95 9.23 -20.16 -0.21
N LEU A 96 8.07 -19.55 0.05
CA LEU A 96 6.80 -20.02 -0.51
C LEU A 96 6.82 -19.75 -2.02
N LEU A 97 6.80 -20.81 -2.82
CA LEU A 97 6.70 -20.69 -4.25
C LEU A 97 5.28 -20.27 -4.63
N LEU A 98 5.16 -19.10 -5.25
CA LEU A 98 3.89 -18.60 -5.77
C LEU A 98 3.58 -19.11 -7.19
N CYS A 99 4.58 -19.72 -7.85
CA CYS A 99 4.42 -20.37 -9.14
C CYS A 99 4.43 -21.90 -9.00
N PRO A 100 3.69 -22.62 -9.86
CA PRO A 100 3.79 -24.08 -9.96
C PRO A 100 5.24 -24.54 -10.20
N PRO A 101 5.67 -25.68 -9.62
CA PRO A 101 7.04 -26.20 -9.79
C PRO A 101 7.48 -26.36 -11.25
N ALA A 102 6.55 -26.73 -12.14
CA ALA A 102 6.81 -26.87 -13.57
C ALA A 102 7.30 -25.56 -14.23
N GLN A 103 6.89 -24.40 -13.70
CA GLN A 103 7.26 -23.09 -14.22
C GLN A 103 8.62 -22.59 -13.74
N LEU A 104 9.22 -23.24 -12.73
CA LEU A 104 10.55 -22.85 -12.22
C LEU A 104 11.64 -22.98 -13.29
N SER A 105 11.48 -23.91 -14.23
CA SER A 105 12.42 -24.08 -15.34
C SER A 105 12.47 -22.86 -16.27
N LEU A 106 11.40 -22.07 -16.31
CA LEU A 106 11.25 -20.87 -17.15
C LEU A 106 11.92 -19.64 -16.53
N LEU A 107 12.25 -19.67 -15.24
CA LEU A 107 12.86 -18.57 -14.53
C LEU A 107 14.37 -18.51 -14.81
N SER A 108 14.93 -17.31 -14.72
CA SER A 108 16.38 -17.11 -14.77
C SER A 108 17.07 -17.87 -13.63
N ARG A 109 18.26 -18.39 -13.92
CA ARG A 109 19.13 -19.06 -12.93
C ARG A 109 20.15 -18.11 -12.33
N ASP A 110 20.31 -16.92 -12.88
CA ASP A 110 21.24 -15.93 -12.36
C ASP A 110 20.68 -15.33 -11.05
N PRO A 111 21.33 -15.55 -9.90
CA PRO A 111 20.88 -14.96 -8.64
C PRO A 111 20.93 -13.43 -8.66
N ALA A 112 21.79 -12.81 -9.46
CA ALA A 112 21.93 -11.36 -9.56
C ALA A 112 20.72 -10.69 -10.23
N GLU A 113 19.95 -11.42 -11.04
CA GLU A 113 18.73 -10.92 -11.68
C GLU A 113 17.51 -10.94 -10.76
N ALA A 114 17.59 -11.66 -9.62
CA ALA A 114 16.51 -11.72 -8.66
C ALA A 114 16.38 -10.40 -7.90
N ARG A 115 15.14 -9.93 -7.74
CA ARG A 115 14.81 -8.72 -6.97
C ARG A 115 13.97 -9.08 -5.76
N SER A 116 14.33 -8.53 -4.62
CA SER A 116 13.58 -8.71 -3.37
C SER A 116 12.76 -7.45 -3.07
N ILE A 117 11.49 -7.64 -2.73
CA ILE A 117 10.56 -6.58 -2.34
C ILE A 117 10.07 -6.87 -0.94
N ALA A 118 10.46 -6.04 0.01
CA ALA A 118 9.92 -6.08 1.36
C ALA A 118 8.54 -5.42 1.39
N PHE A 119 7.59 -5.98 2.13
CA PHE A 119 6.27 -5.38 2.32
C PHE A 119 5.77 -5.55 3.75
N ALA A 120 5.01 -4.57 4.23
CA ALA A 120 4.33 -4.61 5.52
C ALA A 120 3.10 -3.69 5.51
N PRO A 121 2.11 -3.91 6.38
CA PRO A 121 0.95 -3.02 6.47
C PRO A 121 1.33 -1.64 7.00
N GLN A 122 0.76 -0.58 6.41
CA GLN A 122 0.99 0.81 6.82
C GLN A 122 0.71 1.03 8.32
N ALA A 123 -0.24 0.30 8.90
CA ALA A 123 -0.58 0.40 10.32
C ALA A 123 0.59 0.06 11.27
N VAL A 124 1.60 -0.71 10.82
CA VAL A 124 2.79 -0.99 11.65
C VAL A 124 3.94 -0.02 11.41
N ARG A 125 3.86 0.84 10.37
CA ARG A 125 4.90 1.80 10.00
C ARG A 125 5.35 2.70 11.16
N PRO A 126 4.44 3.32 11.95
CA PRO A 126 4.87 4.17 13.06
C PRO A 126 5.69 3.39 14.10
N VAL A 127 5.34 2.13 14.37
CA VAL A 127 6.06 1.29 15.32
C VAL A 127 7.42 0.86 14.76
N MET A 128 7.53 0.67 13.44
CA MET A 128 8.80 0.35 12.78
C MET A 128 9.74 1.56 12.70
N GLU A 129 9.20 2.75 12.49
CA GLU A 129 9.96 4.01 12.44
C GLU A 129 10.33 4.53 13.85
N VAL A 130 9.58 4.15 14.90
CA VAL A 130 9.89 4.52 16.28
C VAL A 130 11.10 3.73 16.81
N ARG A 131 12.16 4.49 17.09
CA ARG A 131 13.48 4.11 17.60
C ARG A 131 13.40 3.32 18.90
N ALA A 132 13.51 1.99 18.83
CA ALA A 132 13.90 1.17 19.98
C ALA A 132 15.41 0.93 19.94
N GLY A 133 16.18 1.73 20.70
CA GLY A 133 17.43 1.28 21.30
C GLY A 133 18.56 0.71 20.43
N GLY A 134 18.90 1.33 19.28
CA GLY A 134 20.28 1.21 18.76
C GLY A 134 20.51 0.56 17.39
N LEU A 135 19.53 0.55 16.49
CA LEU A 135 19.81 0.43 15.05
C LEU A 135 19.11 1.57 14.32
N GLY A 136 19.87 2.27 13.49
CA GLY A 136 19.44 3.48 12.79
C GLY A 136 18.39 3.24 11.70
N PRO A 137 18.02 4.29 10.94
CA PRO A 137 17.08 4.21 9.81
C PRO A 137 17.46 3.19 8.71
N ASP A 138 18.64 2.59 8.79
CA ASP A 138 19.14 1.54 7.88
C ASP A 138 18.46 0.16 8.07
N ALA A 139 17.62 -0.03 9.09
CA ALA A 139 16.93 -1.30 9.33
C ALA A 139 15.66 -1.51 8.49
N VAL A 140 15.10 -0.44 7.92
CA VAL A 140 13.97 -0.54 6.99
C VAL A 140 14.53 -0.58 5.57
N PRO A 141 14.28 -1.65 4.79
CA PRO A 141 14.75 -1.70 3.41
C PRO A 141 14.27 -0.47 2.63
N ALA A 142 15.18 0.20 1.92
CA ALA A 142 14.87 1.41 1.14
C ALA A 142 13.76 1.21 0.10
N ALA A 143 13.50 -0.05 -0.30
CA ALA A 143 12.45 -0.46 -1.23
C ALA A 143 11.23 -1.13 -0.55
N MET A 144 10.89 -0.73 0.68
CA MET A 144 9.72 -1.25 1.39
C MET A 144 8.41 -0.74 0.77
N VAL A 145 7.50 -1.67 0.47
CA VAL A 145 6.13 -1.39 0.05
C VAL A 145 5.21 -1.42 1.28
N TRP A 146 4.64 -0.27 1.62
CA TRP A 146 3.61 -0.18 2.65
C TRP A 146 2.24 -0.53 2.06
N THR A 147 1.65 -1.65 2.48
CA THR A 147 0.31 -2.02 2.02
C THR A 147 -0.75 -1.23 2.80
N ALA A 148 -1.77 -0.73 2.11
CA ALA A 148 -2.85 0.04 2.76
C ALA A 148 -3.55 -0.77 3.87
N SER A 149 -3.64 -2.09 3.70
CA SER A 149 -4.23 -3.01 4.67
C SER A 149 -3.57 -4.39 4.56
N GLY A 150 -3.90 -5.27 5.50
CA GLY A 150 -3.44 -6.65 5.51
C GLY A 150 -2.90 -7.09 6.87
N ARG A 151 -2.69 -8.39 7.02
CA ARG A 151 -2.14 -9.04 8.21
C ARG A 151 -0.77 -9.69 7.97
N PHE A 152 -0.22 -9.47 6.80
CA PHE A 152 0.98 -10.13 6.33
C PHE A 152 2.08 -9.11 6.10
N ALA A 153 3.28 -9.46 6.53
CA ALA A 153 4.51 -8.77 6.20
C ALA A 153 5.52 -9.82 5.75
N GLY A 154 6.43 -9.45 4.86
CA GLY A 154 7.40 -10.40 4.33
C GLY A 154 8.25 -9.82 3.22
N THR A 155 8.98 -10.71 2.56
CA THR A 155 9.80 -10.40 1.41
C THR A 155 9.35 -11.26 0.23
N LEU A 156 9.01 -10.63 -0.87
CA LEU A 156 8.74 -11.29 -2.15
C LEU A 156 10.01 -11.30 -2.97
N ARG A 157 10.42 -12.48 -3.45
CA ARG A 157 11.51 -12.62 -4.41
C ARG A 157 10.93 -12.77 -5.81
N LEU A 158 11.19 -11.78 -6.66
CA LEU A 158 10.86 -11.80 -8.07
C LEU A 158 12.07 -12.30 -8.85
N VAL A 159 11.87 -13.32 -9.68
CA VAL A 159 12.88 -13.84 -10.60
C VAL A 159 12.33 -13.66 -12.01
N PRO A 160 13.06 -12.97 -12.91
CA PRO A 160 12.59 -12.80 -14.28
C PRO A 160 12.55 -14.13 -15.03
N LEU A 161 11.82 -14.17 -16.14
CA LEU A 161 11.88 -15.29 -17.07
C LEU A 161 13.27 -15.33 -17.74
N ARG A 162 13.78 -16.53 -18.02
CA ARG A 162 14.98 -16.70 -18.82
C ARG A 162 14.74 -16.15 -20.24
N ALA A 163 15.80 -15.63 -20.86
CA ALA A 163 15.75 -15.16 -22.24
C ALA A 163 15.17 -16.24 -23.18
N GLY A 164 14.31 -15.84 -24.10
CA GLY A 164 13.68 -16.73 -25.09
C GLY A 164 12.47 -17.53 -24.60
N VAL A 165 11.99 -17.35 -23.36
CA VAL A 165 10.70 -17.96 -22.92
C VAL A 165 9.49 -17.22 -23.45
N VAL A 166 9.58 -15.90 -23.54
CA VAL A 166 8.52 -15.06 -24.10
C VAL A 166 9.09 -14.24 -25.25
N GLU A 167 8.30 -14.10 -26.31
CA GLU A 167 8.59 -13.18 -27.39
C GLU A 167 8.19 -11.76 -26.96
N ASN A 168 9.08 -10.79 -27.13
CA ASN A 168 8.78 -9.40 -26.81
C ASN A 168 7.90 -8.80 -27.91
N VAL A 169 6.58 -8.89 -27.74
CA VAL A 169 5.65 -8.19 -28.63
C VAL A 169 5.65 -6.71 -28.23
N ARG A 170 6.26 -5.84 -29.05
CA ARG A 170 6.04 -4.40 -28.93
C ARG A 170 4.58 -4.14 -29.26
N VAL A 171 3.78 -3.82 -28.25
CA VAL A 171 2.44 -3.26 -28.46
C VAL A 171 2.65 -1.98 -29.26
N ARG A 172 2.21 -1.96 -30.53
CA ARG A 172 2.05 -0.71 -31.27
C ARG A 172 1.10 0.13 -30.44
N THR A 173 1.62 1.17 -29.80
CA THR A 173 0.82 2.20 -29.16
C THR A 173 -0.20 2.69 -30.17
N TRP A 174 -1.47 2.66 -29.78
CA TRP A 174 -2.60 3.21 -30.51
C TRP A 174 -2.44 4.73 -30.56
N ALA A 175 -1.55 5.21 -31.42
CA ALA A 175 -1.30 6.62 -31.68
C ALA A 175 -1.58 6.87 -33.16
N ASP A 176 -2.87 6.84 -33.51
CA ASP A 176 -3.56 7.82 -34.36
C ASP A 176 -4.92 7.22 -34.74
N ASP A 177 -5.93 7.36 -33.87
CA ASP A 177 -7.29 7.54 -34.39
C ASP A 177 -7.39 9.02 -34.81
N GLY A 178 -6.67 9.36 -35.88
CA GLY A 178 -6.95 10.54 -36.66
C GLY A 178 -8.33 10.40 -37.32
N PRO A 179 -9.05 11.50 -37.59
CA PRO A 179 -10.39 11.42 -38.15
C PRO A 179 -10.36 10.69 -39.49
N LEU A 180 -11.18 9.65 -39.61
CA LEU A 180 -11.33 8.85 -40.83
C LEU A 180 -11.47 9.76 -42.07
N PRO A 181 -10.58 9.68 -43.08
CA PRO A 181 -10.79 10.40 -44.31
C PRO A 181 -11.90 9.72 -45.10
N GLY A 182 -12.89 10.52 -45.51
CA GLY A 182 -14.01 10.08 -46.33
C GLY A 182 -13.58 9.48 -47.67
N PRO A 183 -14.46 8.70 -48.32
CA PRO A 183 -14.10 7.96 -49.51
C PRO A 183 -14.16 8.89 -50.72
N ASP A 184 -13.01 9.30 -51.25
CA ASP A 184 -12.93 9.63 -52.68
C ASP A 184 -11.51 9.53 -53.28
N ARG A 185 -11.43 8.64 -54.26
CA ARG A 185 -10.64 8.68 -55.50
C ARG A 185 -9.13 8.97 -55.45
N GLY A 186 -8.38 7.86 -55.46
CA GLY A 186 -7.40 7.52 -56.51
C GLY A 186 -6.22 8.46 -56.76
N THR A 187 -5.02 8.05 -56.35
CA THR A 187 -3.83 8.00 -57.22
C THR A 187 -2.69 7.22 -56.54
N THR A 188 -1.94 6.51 -57.36
CA THR A 188 -0.71 5.76 -57.08
C THR A 188 0.34 6.55 -56.30
N GLY A 189 0.88 5.95 -55.24
CA GLY A 189 2.03 6.46 -54.50
C GLY A 189 2.75 5.35 -53.77
N THR A 190 3.67 4.68 -54.45
CA THR A 190 4.68 3.81 -53.86
C THR A 190 5.54 4.63 -52.90
N VAL A 191 5.64 4.23 -51.63
CA VAL A 191 6.64 4.76 -50.68
C VAL A 191 7.32 3.56 -49.99
N PRO A 192 8.65 3.59 -49.84
CA PRO A 192 9.51 2.42 -49.86
C PRO A 192 9.65 1.73 -48.50
N ASP A 193 9.99 0.45 -48.58
CA ASP A 193 10.64 -0.33 -47.55
C ASP A 193 12.08 0.19 -47.32
N PRO A 194 12.45 0.65 -46.12
CA PRO A 194 13.85 0.73 -45.71
C PRO A 194 14.19 -0.55 -44.94
N GLY A 195 14.41 -1.63 -45.68
CA GLY A 195 15.28 -2.68 -45.21
C GLY A 195 16.71 -2.16 -45.05
N GLU A 196 17.43 -2.80 -44.15
CA GLU A 196 18.90 -2.94 -44.23
C GLU A 196 19.77 -1.73 -43.87
N GLU A 197 19.77 -1.37 -42.59
CA GLU A 197 20.95 -0.92 -41.85
C GLU A 197 20.57 -1.27 -40.40
N TRP A 198 21.17 -2.22 -39.70
CA TRP A 198 22.39 -2.07 -38.92
C TRP A 198 22.91 -3.47 -38.60
N ALA A 199 23.65 -4.03 -39.56
CA ALA A 199 24.76 -4.91 -39.18
C ALA A 199 25.88 -4.02 -38.63
N GLN A 200 26.53 -4.50 -37.57
CA GLN A 200 27.76 -4.00 -36.94
C GLN A 200 27.60 -2.99 -35.80
N ARG A 201 27.49 -3.51 -34.57
CA ARG A 201 28.53 -3.42 -33.52
C ARG A 201 28.18 -4.24 -32.29
#